data_AF-A0A151X4W8-F1
#
_entry.id   AF-A0A151X4W8-F1
#
_cell.length_a   1.000
_cell.length_b   1.000
_cell.length_c   1.000
_cell.angle_alpha   90.00
_cell.angle_beta   90.00
_cell.angle_gamma   90.00
#
_symmetry.space_group_name_H-M   'P 1'
#
loop_
_entity.id
_entity.type
_entity.pdbx_description
1 polymer ?
#
loop_
_entity_poly.entity_id
_entity_poly.type
_entity_poly.pdbx_seq_one_letter_code
_entity_poly.pdbx_strand_id
1 'polypeptide(L)'
;MLQRSTTPNVVQARVEVDNLRLRNAQWRRLNYCDVADFPIFDLNYLKDLTVGIYQINLASSYIQDKLLRDNDEEFQLDQHFNEPGFLRIRLYSRFRNATRHQIFISYETDNRDDENAAHNPNEPINGYYCTCQSGARTLGTCAHVASVLWYLGFARHQENIKYPDMSLLNTVLDAADREIPHNP
;
A
#
# COMPACT_ATOMS: atom_id res chain seq x y z
N MET A 1 -5.94 20.55 2.74
CA MET A 1 -5.67 19.31 3.52
C MET A 1 -6.69 19.04 4.63
N LEU A 2 -7.01 19.97 5.54
CA LEU A 2 -7.96 19.71 6.65
C LEU A 2 -9.36 19.23 6.20
N GLN A 3 -9.89 19.72 5.08
CA GLN A 3 -11.18 19.25 4.57
C GLN A 3 -11.21 17.75 4.23
N ARG A 4 -10.06 17.15 3.90
CA ARG A 4 -9.98 15.70 3.63
C ARG A 4 -10.27 14.88 4.88
N SER A 5 -9.93 15.35 6.08
CA SER A 5 -10.20 14.57 7.31
C SER A 5 -11.70 14.49 7.63
N THR A 6 -12.53 15.35 7.04
CA THR A 6 -13.98 15.35 7.21
C THR A 6 -14.72 14.65 6.07
N THR A 7 -14.06 14.41 4.94
CA THR A 7 -14.67 13.67 3.81
C THR A 7 -14.66 12.17 4.08
N PRO A 8 -15.73 11.44 3.72
CA PRO A 8 -15.76 9.99 3.84
C PRO A 8 -14.76 9.33 2.88
N ASN A 9 -14.21 8.19 3.30
CA ASN A 9 -13.33 7.40 2.45
C ASN A 9 -14.16 6.62 1.42
N VAL A 10 -14.22 7.13 0.20
CA VAL A 10 -14.99 6.52 -0.90
C VAL A 10 -14.49 5.11 -1.25
N VAL A 11 -13.18 4.87 -1.16
CA VAL A 11 -12.60 3.53 -1.42
C VAL A 11 -13.01 2.56 -0.32
N GLN A 12 -13.01 2.99 0.94
CA GLN A 12 -13.52 2.16 2.04
C GLN A 12 -14.99 1.81 1.82
N ALA A 13 -15.84 2.81 1.58
CA ALA A 13 -17.27 2.60 1.37
C ALA A 13 -17.52 1.60 0.24
N ARG A 14 -16.80 1.75 -0.88
CA ARG A 14 -16.84 0.81 -2.01
C ARG A 14 -16.44 -0.60 -1.60
N VAL A 15 -15.30 -0.76 -0.93
CA VAL A 15 -14.79 -2.08 -0.50
C VAL A 15 -15.77 -2.80 0.43
N GLU A 16 -16.45 -2.05 1.31
CA GLU A 16 -17.42 -2.58 2.25
C GLU A 16 -18.75 -2.97 1.59
N VAL A 17 -19.31 -2.10 0.74
CA VAL A 17 -20.58 -2.34 0.03
C VAL A 17 -20.47 -3.53 -0.92
N ASP A 18 -19.39 -3.59 -1.69
CA ASP A 18 -19.20 -4.61 -2.74
C ASP A 18 -18.49 -5.87 -2.22
N ASN A 19 -18.19 -5.94 -0.92
CA ASN A 19 -17.51 -7.07 -0.29
C ASN A 19 -16.16 -7.45 -0.97
N LEU A 20 -15.41 -6.44 -1.41
CA LEU A 20 -14.19 -6.59 -2.22
C LEU A 20 -13.02 -7.25 -1.45
N ARG A 21 -13.17 -7.43 -0.14
CA ARG A 21 -12.24 -8.18 0.71
C ARG A 21 -12.24 -9.69 0.42
N LEU A 22 -13.34 -10.21 -0.12
CA LEU A 22 -13.53 -11.62 -0.36
C LEU A 22 -12.71 -12.10 -1.57
N ARG A 23 -12.45 -13.42 -1.61
CA ARG A 23 -11.67 -14.04 -2.68
C ARG A 23 -12.43 -14.04 -4.02
N ASN A 24 -13.74 -14.19 -3.98
CA ASN A 24 -14.64 -14.27 -5.14
C ASN A 24 -15.04 -12.89 -5.73
N ALA A 25 -14.51 -11.79 -5.21
CA ALA A 25 -14.81 -10.44 -5.68
C ALA A 25 -14.06 -10.06 -6.98
N GLN A 26 -14.02 -10.98 -7.95
CA GLN A 26 -13.54 -10.75 -9.32
C GLN A 26 -12.16 -10.08 -9.39
N TRP A 27 -11.16 -10.78 -8.86
CA TRP A 27 -9.77 -10.34 -8.89
C TRP A 27 -8.97 -11.06 -9.96
N ARG A 28 -8.28 -10.29 -10.80
CA ARG A 28 -7.25 -10.77 -11.71
C ARG A 28 -5.88 -10.53 -11.08
N ARG A 29 -5.07 -11.57 -10.96
CA ARG A 29 -3.67 -11.44 -10.54
C ARG A 29 -2.89 -10.68 -11.61
N LEU A 30 -2.09 -9.72 -11.18
CA LEU A 30 -1.19 -8.95 -12.03
C LEU A 30 0.25 -9.42 -11.88
N ASN A 31 0.99 -9.31 -12.98
CA ASN A 31 2.44 -9.46 -13.05
C ASN A 31 3.12 -8.09 -13.17
N TYR A 32 4.46 -8.06 -13.17
CA TYR A 32 5.23 -6.81 -13.24
C TYR A 32 4.84 -5.88 -14.40
N CYS A 33 4.55 -6.44 -15.58
CA CYS A 33 4.20 -5.69 -16.78
C CYS A 33 2.78 -5.10 -16.73
N ASP A 34 1.88 -5.65 -15.90
CA ASP A 34 0.46 -5.26 -15.89
C ASP A 34 0.17 -4.00 -15.08
N VAL A 35 1.21 -3.38 -14.49
CA VAL A 35 1.15 -2.14 -13.70
C VAL A 35 2.04 -1.05 -14.28
N ALA A 36 2.20 -1.04 -15.60
CA ALA A 36 2.99 -0.05 -16.32
C ALA A 36 2.31 1.34 -16.37
N ASP A 37 0.98 1.36 -16.25
CA ASP A 37 0.13 2.56 -16.18
C ASP A 37 0.02 3.14 -14.76
N PHE A 38 0.68 2.53 -13.76
CA PHE A 38 0.71 3.07 -12.42
C PHE A 38 1.53 4.37 -12.39
N PRO A 39 1.03 5.44 -11.74
CA PRO A 39 1.67 6.75 -11.76
C PRO A 39 3.04 6.72 -11.08
N ILE A 40 4.01 7.39 -11.73
CA ILE A 40 5.35 7.61 -11.19
C ILE A 40 5.32 8.87 -10.31
N PHE A 41 5.78 8.73 -9.07
CA PHE A 41 5.81 9.80 -8.08
C PHE A 41 7.21 10.34 -7.89
N ASP A 42 7.30 11.62 -7.53
CA ASP A 42 8.46 12.13 -6.82
C ASP A 42 8.31 11.95 -5.30
N LEU A 43 9.39 12.20 -4.56
CA LEU A 43 9.38 12.05 -3.11
C LEU A 43 8.54 13.14 -2.42
N ASN A 44 8.31 14.29 -3.06
CA ASN A 44 7.54 15.38 -2.47
C ASN A 44 6.05 15.05 -2.48
N TYR A 45 5.53 14.53 -3.59
CA TYR A 45 4.18 13.99 -3.69
C TYR A 45 3.92 12.95 -2.60
N LEU A 46 4.84 12.00 -2.43
CA LEU A 46 4.72 11.00 -1.37
C LEU A 46 4.69 11.64 0.01
N LYS A 47 5.59 12.61 0.31
CA LYS A 47 5.63 13.29 1.61
C LYS A 47 4.33 14.03 1.91
N ASP A 48 3.76 14.70 0.91
CA ASP A 48 2.50 15.44 1.06
C ASP A 48 1.34 14.47 1.31
N LEU A 49 1.29 13.37 0.55
CA LEU A 49 0.26 12.34 0.70
C LEU A 49 0.32 11.63 2.05
N THR A 50 1.52 11.31 2.54
CA THR A 50 1.73 10.65 3.84
C THR A 50 1.69 11.61 5.03
N VAL A 51 1.60 12.92 4.79
CA VAL A 51 1.70 13.97 5.81
C VAL A 51 3.01 13.86 6.60
N GLY A 52 4.11 13.73 5.85
CA GLY A 52 5.48 13.72 6.36
C GLY A 52 6.25 12.43 6.06
N ILE A 53 7.56 12.49 6.30
CA ILE A 53 8.54 11.49 5.86
C ILE A 53 8.47 10.16 6.63
N TYR A 54 7.84 10.14 7.81
CA TYR A 54 7.93 9.01 8.73
C TYR A 54 7.42 7.70 8.11
N GLN A 55 6.24 7.72 7.47
CA GLN A 55 5.68 6.52 6.86
C GLN A 55 6.50 6.04 5.65
N ILE A 56 7.13 6.98 4.94
CA ILE A 56 8.01 6.68 3.80
C ILE A 56 9.29 6.00 4.27
N ASN A 57 9.88 6.47 5.38
CA ASN A 57 11.07 5.84 5.94
C ASN A 57 10.83 4.39 6.40
N LEU A 58 9.59 4.04 6.77
CA LEU A 58 9.21 2.67 7.10
C LEU A 58 8.95 1.79 5.87
N ALA A 59 8.70 2.40 4.70
CA ALA A 59 8.20 1.72 3.51
C ALA A 59 9.10 0.55 3.06
N SER A 60 10.40 0.79 2.93
CA SER A 60 11.37 -0.20 2.46
C SER A 60 11.35 -1.46 3.32
N SER A 61 11.20 -1.30 4.63
CA SER A 61 11.22 -2.41 5.57
C SER A 61 9.94 -3.27 5.50
N TYR A 62 8.79 -2.65 5.24
CA TYR A 62 7.52 -3.36 5.03
C TYR A 62 7.51 -4.14 3.71
N ILE A 63 8.08 -3.56 2.65
CA ILE A 63 8.22 -4.21 1.35
C ILE A 63 9.18 -5.40 1.45
N GLN A 64 10.33 -5.20 2.09
CA GLN A 64 11.30 -6.28 2.32
C GLN A 64 10.70 -7.43 3.13
N ASP A 65 10.01 -7.14 4.25
CA ASP A 65 9.36 -8.16 5.08
C ASP A 65 8.33 -8.98 4.29
N LYS A 66 7.58 -8.33 3.39
CA LYS A 66 6.66 -9.04 2.49
C LYS A 66 7.38 -9.99 1.56
N LEU A 67 8.40 -9.52 0.84
CA LEU A 67 9.15 -10.34 -0.13
C LEU A 67 9.76 -11.57 0.54
N LEU A 68 10.30 -11.39 1.76
CA LEU A 68 10.87 -12.47 2.54
C LEU A 68 9.83 -13.49 3.03
N ARG A 69 8.67 -13.03 3.52
CA ARG A 69 7.63 -13.92 4.07
C ARG A 69 6.88 -14.69 3.00
N ASP A 70 6.63 -14.07 1.85
CA ASP A 70 5.93 -14.73 0.75
C ASP A 70 6.83 -15.76 0.03
N ASN A 71 8.15 -15.75 0.29
CA ASN A 71 9.16 -16.55 -0.43
C ASN A 71 9.03 -16.40 -1.96
N ASP A 72 8.53 -15.22 -2.35
CA ASP A 72 8.22 -14.82 -3.72
C ASP A 72 9.18 -13.72 -4.14
N GLU A 73 9.71 -13.85 -5.35
CA GLU A 73 10.53 -12.80 -5.97
C GLU A 73 9.67 -11.60 -6.43
N GLU A 74 8.35 -11.79 -6.54
CA GLU A 74 7.43 -10.80 -7.09
C GLU A 74 6.40 -10.26 -6.09
N PHE A 75 6.15 -8.95 -6.18
CA PHE A 75 5.16 -8.27 -5.37
C PHE A 75 3.74 -8.63 -5.84
N GLN A 76 3.07 -9.50 -5.09
CA GLN A 76 1.72 -9.97 -5.40
C GLN A 76 0.65 -8.85 -5.44
N LEU A 77 0.14 -8.54 -6.63
CA LEU A 77 -0.88 -7.51 -6.91
C LEU A 77 -2.11 -8.14 -7.57
N ASP A 78 -3.30 -7.67 -7.20
CA ASP A 78 -4.53 -8.03 -7.89
C ASP A 78 -5.22 -6.76 -8.42
N GLN A 79 -5.84 -6.83 -9.60
CA GLN A 79 -6.69 -5.78 -10.16
C GLN A 79 -8.11 -6.29 -10.30
N HIS A 80 -9.09 -5.39 -10.14
CA HIS A 80 -10.48 -5.74 -10.36
C HIS A 80 -10.76 -5.91 -11.87
N PHE A 81 -11.47 -6.97 -12.28
CA PHE A 81 -11.62 -7.34 -13.71
C PHE A 81 -12.18 -6.22 -14.60
N ASN A 82 -13.09 -5.41 -14.08
CA ASN A 82 -13.84 -4.42 -14.86
C ASN A 82 -13.44 -2.97 -14.53
N GLU A 83 -12.34 -2.78 -13.78
CA GLU A 83 -11.97 -1.45 -13.29
C GLU A 83 -10.44 -1.28 -13.32
N PRO A 84 -9.90 -0.86 -14.48
CA PRO A 84 -8.54 -0.35 -14.57
C PRO A 84 -8.32 0.74 -13.52
N GLY A 85 -7.11 0.84 -12.96
CA GLY A 85 -6.84 1.80 -11.89
C GLY A 85 -7.29 1.38 -10.49
N PHE A 86 -7.91 0.19 -10.30
CA PHE A 86 -8.30 -0.31 -8.97
C PHE A 86 -7.52 -1.56 -8.56
N LEU A 87 -6.62 -1.41 -7.60
CA LEU A 87 -5.73 -2.47 -7.13
C LEU A 87 -6.07 -2.95 -5.73
N ARG A 88 -5.82 -4.24 -5.50
CA ARG A 88 -5.75 -4.87 -4.18
C ARG A 88 -4.38 -5.50 -3.95
N ILE A 89 -3.80 -5.18 -2.81
CA ILE A 89 -2.49 -5.66 -2.36
C ILE A 89 -2.64 -6.26 -0.97
N ARG A 90 -1.78 -7.22 -0.63
CA ARG A 90 -1.74 -7.77 0.72
C ARG A 90 -0.36 -7.62 1.34
N LEU A 91 -0.31 -7.05 2.54
CA LEU A 91 0.93 -6.74 3.26
C LEU A 91 0.83 -7.18 4.73
N TYR A 92 1.94 -7.63 5.29
CA TYR A 92 2.02 -8.08 6.68
C TYR A 92 2.16 -6.90 7.65
N SER A 93 1.50 -7.00 8.81
CA SER A 93 1.77 -6.14 9.96
C SER A 93 3.10 -6.54 10.60
N ARG A 94 3.90 -5.55 10.97
CA ARG A 94 5.17 -5.76 11.68
C ARG A 94 5.04 -5.69 13.20
N PHE A 95 3.88 -5.30 13.71
CA PHE A 95 3.77 -4.89 15.12
C PHE A 95 3.14 -5.92 16.06
N ARG A 96 2.32 -6.88 15.57
CA ARG A 96 1.83 -8.07 16.33
C ARG A 96 1.33 -9.17 15.36
N ASN A 97 1.68 -10.44 15.63
CA ASN A 97 1.12 -11.66 15.02
C ASN A 97 1.19 -11.80 13.49
N ALA A 98 2.03 -11.03 12.80
CA ALA A 98 2.14 -11.03 11.33
C ALA A 98 0.78 -10.96 10.61
N THR A 99 -0.19 -10.22 11.15
CA THR A 99 -1.53 -10.12 10.56
C THR A 99 -1.45 -9.56 9.13
N ARG A 100 -2.05 -10.24 8.16
CA ARG A 100 -2.06 -9.82 6.76
C ARG A 100 -3.19 -8.83 6.50
N HIS A 101 -2.85 -7.58 6.23
CA HIS A 101 -3.79 -6.54 5.86
C HIS A 101 -4.00 -6.50 4.34
N GLN A 102 -5.21 -6.13 3.93
CA GLN A 102 -5.52 -5.84 2.52
C GLN A 102 -5.49 -4.33 2.32
N ILE A 103 -4.88 -3.90 1.21
CA ILE A 103 -4.73 -2.52 0.80
C ILE A 103 -5.43 -2.39 -0.54
N PHE A 104 -6.23 -1.35 -0.69
CA PHE A 104 -6.96 -1.00 -1.89
C PHE A 104 -6.53 0.39 -2.34
N ILE A 105 -6.22 0.55 -3.62
CA ILE A 105 -5.76 1.81 -4.20
C ILE A 105 -6.55 2.06 -5.47
N SER A 106 -7.14 3.25 -5.56
CA SER A 106 -7.75 3.78 -6.79
C SER A 106 -6.86 4.89 -7.33
N TYR A 107 -6.50 4.82 -8.61
CA TYR A 107 -5.65 5.79 -9.29
C TYR A 107 -6.15 6.09 -10.70
N GLU A 108 -5.65 7.18 -11.26
CA GLU A 108 -5.95 7.61 -12.62
C GLU A 108 -5.16 6.77 -13.63
N THR A 109 -5.82 6.29 -14.69
CA THR A 109 -5.16 5.55 -15.77
C THR A 109 -5.25 6.39 -17.04
N ASP A 110 -4.22 6.32 -17.89
CA ASP A 110 -4.14 7.11 -19.13
C ASP A 110 -5.24 6.79 -20.16
N ASN A 111 -5.99 5.69 -19.97
CA ASN A 111 -6.96 5.16 -20.94
C ASN A 111 -8.43 5.52 -20.62
N ARG A 112 -8.71 6.63 -19.94
CA ARG A 112 -10.11 7.06 -19.81
C ARG A 112 -10.56 7.74 -21.09
N ASP A 113 -11.45 7.07 -21.82
CA ASP A 113 -12.23 7.64 -22.93
C ASP A 113 -13.18 8.78 -22.51
N ASP A 114 -13.12 9.23 -21.25
CA ASP A 114 -13.96 10.28 -20.71
C ASP A 114 -13.27 11.64 -20.82
N GLU A 115 -13.42 12.27 -21.98
CA GLU A 115 -12.97 13.65 -22.25
C GLU A 115 -13.53 14.70 -21.27
N ASN A 116 -14.54 14.35 -20.46
CA ASN A 116 -15.17 15.24 -19.47
C ASN A 116 -14.73 14.99 -18.02
N ALA A 117 -13.93 13.96 -17.75
CA ALA A 117 -13.34 13.77 -16.44
C ALA A 117 -12.25 14.83 -16.23
N ALA A 118 -12.39 15.65 -15.17
CA ALA A 118 -11.39 16.64 -14.81
C ALA A 118 -10.08 15.93 -14.40
N HIS A 119 -9.22 15.68 -15.38
CA HIS A 119 -7.92 15.06 -15.15
C HIS A 119 -7.06 16.06 -14.39
N ASN A 120 -6.80 15.80 -13.11
CA ASN A 120 -5.84 16.57 -12.35
C ASN A 120 -4.50 15.81 -12.36
N PRO A 121 -3.55 16.16 -13.25
CA PRO A 121 -2.26 15.46 -13.31
C PRO A 121 -1.46 15.56 -11.99
N ASN A 122 -1.83 16.50 -11.11
CA ASN A 122 -1.18 16.67 -9.81
C ASN A 122 -1.78 15.78 -8.69
N GLU A 123 -2.90 15.10 -8.94
CA GLU A 123 -3.53 14.18 -7.97
C GLU A 123 -3.84 12.82 -8.61
N PRO A 124 -2.82 12.03 -8.98
CA PRO A 124 -3.01 10.75 -9.68
C PRO A 124 -3.61 9.63 -8.82
N ILE A 125 -3.64 9.79 -7.49
CA ILE A 125 -4.29 8.84 -6.57
C ILE A 125 -5.67 9.37 -6.16
N ASN A 126 -6.71 8.69 -6.62
CA ASN A 126 -8.11 9.01 -6.32
C ASN A 126 -8.49 8.64 -4.88
N GLY A 127 -7.88 7.59 -4.34
CA GLY A 127 -8.07 7.21 -2.94
C GLY A 127 -7.42 5.90 -2.57
N TYR A 128 -7.42 5.61 -1.26
CA TYR A 128 -6.89 4.37 -0.73
C TYR A 128 -7.64 3.92 0.52
N TYR A 129 -7.58 2.62 0.79
CA TYR A 129 -8.09 2.03 2.03
C TYR A 129 -7.20 0.86 2.45
N CYS A 130 -6.93 0.74 3.74
CA CYS A 130 -6.26 -0.43 4.30
C CYS A 130 -7.09 -1.01 5.44
N THR A 131 -7.13 -2.34 5.54
CA THR A 131 -7.88 -3.02 6.61
C THR A 131 -7.22 -2.95 7.99
N CYS A 132 -6.15 -2.17 8.16
CA CYS A 132 -5.58 -1.91 9.47
C CYS A 132 -6.36 -0.82 10.21
N GLN A 133 -6.14 -0.70 11.52
CA GLN A 133 -6.85 0.25 12.38
C GLN A 133 -6.80 1.71 11.90
N SER A 134 -5.70 2.12 11.25
CA SER A 134 -5.52 3.48 10.73
C SER A 134 -5.78 3.61 9.23
N GLY A 135 -6.20 2.54 8.56
CA GLY A 135 -6.26 2.48 7.10
C GLY A 135 -7.49 3.13 6.47
N ALA A 136 -8.47 3.54 7.27
CA ALA A 136 -9.65 4.30 6.83
C ALA A 136 -9.37 5.81 6.69
N ARG A 137 -8.22 6.31 7.16
CA ARG A 137 -7.87 7.74 7.13
C ARG A 137 -7.87 8.27 5.69
N THR A 138 -8.45 9.44 5.51
CA THR A 138 -8.51 10.20 4.25
C THR A 138 -7.47 11.32 4.18
N LEU A 139 -6.82 11.63 5.32
CA LEU A 139 -5.68 12.53 5.43
C LEU A 139 -4.50 11.75 6.04
N GLY A 140 -3.39 11.72 5.32
CA GLY A 140 -2.26 10.86 5.66
C GLY A 140 -2.57 9.38 5.47
N THR A 141 -1.54 8.55 5.56
CA THR A 141 -1.63 7.11 5.30
C THR A 141 -1.25 6.29 6.52
N CYS A 142 -1.65 5.04 6.56
CA CYS A 142 -0.96 4.06 7.39
C CYS A 142 0.37 3.65 6.73
N ALA A 143 1.26 3.00 7.50
CA ALA A 143 2.52 2.48 6.98
C ALA A 143 2.31 1.54 5.79
N HIS A 144 1.26 0.72 5.81
CA HIS A 144 0.99 -0.24 4.73
C HIS A 144 0.69 0.45 3.39
N VAL A 145 -0.19 1.45 3.39
CA VAL A 145 -0.53 2.22 2.19
C VAL A 145 0.71 2.97 1.69
N ALA A 146 1.42 3.66 2.59
CA ALA A 146 2.65 4.36 2.23
C ALA A 146 3.68 3.44 1.57
N SER A 147 3.83 2.22 2.10
CA SER A 147 4.77 1.23 1.58
C SER A 147 4.44 0.83 0.15
N VAL A 148 3.16 0.54 -0.13
CA VAL A 148 2.71 0.15 -1.47
C VAL A 148 2.89 1.30 -2.46
N LEU A 149 2.47 2.51 -2.11
CA LEU A 149 2.61 3.68 -2.97
C LEU A 149 4.07 4.04 -3.24
N TRP A 150 4.91 3.99 -2.21
CA TRP A 150 6.35 4.19 -2.34
C TRP A 150 6.97 3.13 -3.26
N TYR A 151 6.62 1.86 -3.12
CA TYR A 151 7.19 0.82 -3.98
C TYR A 151 6.75 0.94 -5.44
N LEU A 152 5.43 1.04 -5.66
CA LEU A 152 4.84 1.04 -7.00
C LEU A 152 5.13 2.32 -7.77
N GLY A 153 5.07 3.48 -7.13
CA GLY A 153 5.23 4.75 -7.83
C GLY A 153 6.63 5.37 -7.75
N PHE A 154 7.50 4.90 -6.84
CA PHE A 154 8.84 5.49 -6.70
C PHE A 154 9.95 4.44 -6.76
N ALA A 155 9.98 3.49 -5.84
CA ALA A 155 11.15 2.64 -5.60
C ALA A 155 11.51 1.75 -6.79
N ARG A 156 10.52 1.12 -7.44
CA ARG A 156 10.75 0.22 -8.59
C ARG A 156 11.29 0.92 -9.84
N HIS A 157 11.29 2.26 -9.85
CA HIS A 157 11.80 3.09 -10.96
C HIS A 157 13.18 3.68 -10.67
N GLN A 158 13.78 3.38 -9.52
CA GLN A 158 15.12 3.84 -9.18
C GLN A 158 16.14 2.72 -9.38
N GLU A 159 17.32 3.07 -9.87
CA GLU A 159 18.42 2.11 -10.07
C GLU A 159 19.01 1.61 -8.74
N ASN A 160 18.99 2.43 -7.68
CA ASN A 160 19.74 2.19 -6.45
C ASN A 160 18.91 2.41 -5.17
N ILE A 161 17.84 1.62 -4.98
CA ILE A 161 17.08 1.63 -3.71
C ILE A 161 17.81 0.83 -2.64
N LYS A 162 18.03 1.47 -1.48
CA LYS A 162 18.54 0.80 -0.29
C LYS A 162 17.39 0.21 0.51
N TYR A 163 17.42 -1.11 0.68
CA TYR A 163 16.61 -1.81 1.68
C TYR A 163 17.40 -1.96 2.99
N PRO A 164 16.72 -2.09 4.14
CA PRO A 164 17.38 -2.33 5.42
C PRO A 164 18.28 -3.56 5.39
N ASP A 165 19.38 -3.53 6.14
CA ASP A 165 20.23 -4.70 6.30
C ASP A 165 19.50 -5.78 7.12
N MET A 166 19.51 -7.00 6.59
CA MET A 166 18.89 -8.18 7.17
C MET A 166 19.73 -8.82 8.28
N SER A 167 21.02 -8.45 8.40
CA SER A 167 21.93 -9.02 9.40
C SER A 167 21.39 -8.90 10.83
N LEU A 168 20.75 -7.78 11.15
CA LEU A 168 20.17 -7.53 12.47
C LEU A 168 18.94 -8.39 12.77
N LEU A 169 18.11 -8.69 11.76
CA LEU A 169 16.91 -9.52 11.95
C LEU A 169 17.26 -10.98 12.28
N ASN A 170 18.40 -11.47 11.79
CA ASN A 170 18.89 -12.81 12.13
C ASN A 170 19.60 -12.87 13.49
N THR A 171 19.91 -11.72 14.08
CA THR A 171 20.69 -11.63 15.33
C THR A 171 19.81 -11.37 16.55
N VAL A 172 18.58 -10.90 16.36
CA VAL A 172 17.66 -10.51 17.44
C VAL A 172 16.39 -11.35 17.37
N LEU A 173 16.03 -12.00 18.48
CA LEU A 173 14.77 -12.73 18.61
C LEU A 173 13.57 -11.79 18.43
N ASP A 174 12.52 -12.27 17.76
CA ASP A 174 11.27 -11.53 17.62
C ASP A 174 10.74 -11.19 19.02
N ALA A 175 10.21 -9.98 19.19
CA ALA A 175 9.61 -9.57 20.46
C ALA A 175 8.40 -10.44 20.83
N ALA A 176 7.73 -11.06 19.85
CA ALA A 176 6.68 -12.04 20.05
C ALA A 176 7.20 -13.36 20.65
N ASP A 177 8.47 -13.70 20.42
CA ASP A 177 9.12 -14.92 20.91
C ASP A 177 9.90 -14.68 22.21
N ARG A 178 9.82 -13.47 22.80
CA ARG A 178 10.42 -13.20 24.10
C ARG A 178 9.65 -13.93 25.19
N GLU A 179 10.38 -14.66 26.03
CA GLU A 179 9.81 -15.27 27.23
C GLU A 179 9.12 -14.20 28.08
N ILE A 180 7.90 -14.51 28.51
CA ILE A 180 7.13 -13.63 29.40
C ILE A 180 7.90 -13.58 30.72
N PRO A 181 8.29 -12.38 31.20
CA PRO A 181 8.99 -12.27 32.47
C PRO A 181 8.18 -12.95 33.57
N HIS A 182 8.76 -13.95 34.22
CA HIS A 182 8.20 -14.46 35.47
C HIS A 182 8.32 -13.35 36.50
N ASN A 183 7.20 -12.73 36.84
CA ASN A 183 7.15 -11.71 37.86
C ASN A 183 7.45 -12.38 39.22
N PRO A 184 8.44 -11.91 39.99
CA PRO A 184 8.79 -12.50 41.28
C PRO A 184 7.66 -12.36 42.32
#